data_AF-A0A7C4ZTX1-F1
#
_entry.id   AF-A0A7C4ZTX1-F1
#
_cell.length_a   1.000
_cell.length_b   1.000
_cell.length_c   1.000
_cell.angle_alpha   90.00
_cell.angle_beta   90.00
_cell.angle_gamma   90.00
#
_symmetry.space_group_name_H-M   'P 1'
#
loop_
_entity.id
_entity.type
_entity.pdbx_description
1 polymer ?
#
loop_
_entity_poly.entity_id
_entity_poly.type
_entity_poly.pdbx_seq_one_letter_code
_entity_poly.pdbx_strand_id
1 'polypeptide(L)'
;MTQKPLDNEINRLLQELIITIGSKGIKEKEIPSRLLFEIYNMSRNNMSKVLSDSATWVDPQLIDTMLDQGIIQRVTSENIEKYALTFKGMAQAIQTKYGKTLEEQFINFLEQSDHKFATTEQTPLSWKEKLASLSLILIASTSTSSAVRLNNDANKTVLDEVFEKTLACLKKFGLVGKNEELKMPSRGEHPVSALMSRVNELARKTNLYYKNAREVSGYYFDVEKDGDIDNKRLFFLLRKIFGYYDPNCNYGEMYKELEEISQFYSPRFMARSTNPMISLSILKGLKEFMNHQVWRLPQQSQCHLAAETTTKQVSKDCKTKELKTRA
;
A
#
# COMPACT_ATOMS: atom_id res chain seq x y z
N MET A 1 44.16 -15.26 13.29
CA MET A 1 43.44 -14.08 13.84
C MET A 1 42.46 -14.55 14.91
N THR A 2 42.30 -13.81 15.99
CA THR A 2 41.30 -14.13 17.02
C THR A 2 39.89 -13.85 16.47
N GLN A 3 38.88 -14.63 16.89
CA GLN A 3 37.49 -14.48 16.42
C GLN A 3 36.87 -13.12 16.83
N LYS A 4 37.39 -12.52 17.90
CA LYS A 4 36.82 -11.34 18.56
C LYS A 4 36.89 -10.02 17.75
N PRO A 5 38.01 -9.67 17.08
CA PRO A 5 38.05 -8.53 16.15
C PRO A 5 37.02 -8.61 15.01
N LEU A 6 36.88 -9.79 14.40
CA LEU A 6 35.94 -10.01 13.31
C LEU A 6 34.49 -9.82 13.77
N ASP A 7 34.12 -10.44 14.89
CA ASP A 7 32.79 -10.33 15.48
C ASP A 7 32.42 -8.87 15.84
N ASN A 8 33.37 -8.11 16.38
CA ASN A 8 33.17 -6.69 16.69
C ASN A 8 32.89 -5.87 15.42
N GLU A 9 33.62 -6.13 14.35
CA GLU A 9 33.47 -5.40 13.10
C GLU A 9 32.14 -5.72 12.41
N ILE A 10 31.74 -6.98 12.39
CA ILE A 10 30.43 -7.43 11.89
C ILE A 10 29.28 -6.74 12.67
N ASN A 11 29.40 -6.67 14.00
CA ASN A 11 28.40 -6.04 14.85
C ASN A 11 28.31 -4.53 14.63
N ARG A 12 29.45 -3.86 14.36
CA ARG A 12 29.49 -2.44 14.01
C ARG A 12 28.75 -2.18 12.70
N LEU A 13 29.03 -2.97 11.65
CA LEU A 13 28.32 -2.86 10.37
C LEU A 13 26.82 -3.11 10.51
N LEU A 14 26.41 -4.04 11.39
CA LEU A 14 25.00 -4.26 11.70
C LEU A 14 24.35 -3.03 12.34
N GLN A 15 25.07 -2.29 13.20
CA GLN A 15 24.54 -1.05 13.77
C GLN A 15 24.32 0.03 12.72
N GLU A 16 25.25 0.21 11.78
CA GLU A 16 25.08 1.18 10.69
C GLU A 16 23.84 0.88 9.83
N LEU A 17 23.62 -0.39 9.51
CA LEU A 17 22.42 -0.85 8.83
C LEU A 17 21.15 -0.56 9.64
N ILE A 18 21.16 -0.87 10.94
CA ILE A 18 20.04 -0.62 11.84
C ILE A 18 19.74 0.87 11.96
N ILE A 19 20.74 1.73 12.07
CA ILE A 19 20.56 3.20 12.14
C ILE A 19 19.92 3.71 10.84
N THR A 20 20.42 3.23 9.70
CA THR A 20 19.89 3.61 8.38
C THR A 20 18.43 3.19 8.21
N ILE A 21 18.05 2.02 8.74
CA ILE A 21 16.68 1.51 8.70
C ILE A 21 15.79 2.21 9.75
N GLY A 22 16.28 2.42 10.98
CA GLY A 22 15.58 3.06 12.09
C GLY A 22 15.23 4.52 11.82
N SER A 23 16.06 5.23 11.05
CA SER A 23 15.74 6.56 10.51
C SER A 23 14.46 6.59 9.64
N LYS A 24 13.95 5.41 9.24
CA LYS A 24 12.72 5.22 8.46
C LYS A 24 11.55 4.62 9.27
N GLY A 25 11.65 4.53 10.60
CA GLY A 25 10.50 4.28 11.49
C GLY A 25 10.42 2.91 12.18
N ILE A 26 11.49 2.12 12.23
CA ILE A 26 11.54 0.85 12.98
C ILE A 26 12.06 1.11 14.41
N LYS A 27 11.33 0.64 15.43
CA LYS A 27 11.71 0.77 16.84
C LYS A 27 12.86 -0.18 17.17
N GLU A 28 13.91 0.34 17.81
CA GLU A 28 15.16 -0.33 18.16
C GLU A 28 15.02 -1.65 18.94
N LYS A 29 13.86 -1.87 19.59
CA LYS A 29 13.60 -3.03 20.47
C LYS A 29 13.06 -4.28 19.76
N GLU A 30 12.67 -4.22 18.49
CA GLU A 30 12.08 -5.36 17.74
C GLU A 30 12.97 -5.91 16.60
N ILE A 31 14.18 -5.38 16.47
CA ILE A 31 15.01 -5.49 15.27
C ILE A 31 15.56 -6.90 14.93
N PRO A 32 15.87 -7.83 15.86
CA PRO A 32 16.61 -9.05 15.49
C PRO A 32 15.82 -10.03 14.60
N SER A 33 14.51 -10.14 14.81
CA SER A 33 13.70 -11.18 14.17
C SER A 33 13.20 -10.77 12.78
N ARG A 34 12.97 -9.48 12.54
CA ARG A 34 12.34 -9.02 11.29
C ARG A 34 13.31 -8.44 10.28
N LEU A 35 14.53 -8.08 10.68
CA LEU A 35 15.49 -7.36 9.83
C LEU A 35 15.70 -8.02 8.46
N LEU A 36 15.99 -9.33 8.43
CA LEU A 36 16.23 -10.05 7.18
C LEU A 36 14.99 -10.03 6.27
N PHE A 37 13.81 -10.27 6.85
CA PHE A 37 12.54 -10.26 6.13
C PHE A 37 12.20 -8.86 5.61
N GLU A 38 12.38 -7.82 6.43
CA GLU A 38 12.10 -6.43 6.06
C GLU A 38 12.97 -5.97 4.89
N ILE A 39 14.28 -6.23 4.94
CA ILE A 39 15.20 -5.89 3.85
C ILE A 39 14.85 -6.68 2.59
N TYR A 40 14.59 -7.98 2.71
CA TYR A 40 14.20 -8.83 1.58
C TYR A 40 12.89 -8.36 0.92
N ASN A 41 11.94 -7.86 1.72
CA ASN A 41 10.64 -7.42 1.24
C ASN A 41 10.66 -5.99 0.66
N MET A 42 11.80 -5.28 0.69
CA MET A 42 11.95 -3.99 0.03
C MET A 42 11.94 -4.13 -1.50
N SER A 43 11.55 -3.07 -2.20
CA SER A 43 11.78 -2.99 -3.64
C SER A 43 13.28 -3.02 -3.92
N ARG A 44 13.69 -3.53 -5.09
CA ARG A 44 15.12 -3.60 -5.48
C ARG A 44 15.86 -2.27 -5.32
N ASN A 45 15.20 -1.17 -5.68
CA ASN A 45 15.77 0.18 -5.55
C ASN A 45 15.89 0.61 -4.09
N ASN A 46 14.91 0.31 -3.25
CA ASN A 46 14.96 0.64 -1.82
C ASN A 46 16.00 -0.20 -1.09
N MET A 47 16.07 -1.49 -1.39
CA MET A 47 17.10 -2.40 -0.85
C MET A 47 18.49 -1.92 -1.26
N SER A 48 18.71 -1.63 -2.55
CA SER A 48 19.98 -1.08 -3.04
C SER A 48 20.34 0.21 -2.31
N LYS A 49 19.38 1.14 -2.18
CA LYS A 49 19.61 2.39 -1.46
C LYS A 49 19.97 2.16 0.00
N VAL A 50 19.21 1.34 0.73
CA VAL A 50 19.49 1.05 2.15
C VAL A 50 20.87 0.44 2.34
N LEU A 51 21.22 -0.56 1.53
CA LEU A 51 22.53 -1.21 1.62
C LEU A 51 23.66 -0.24 1.28
N SER A 52 23.49 0.59 0.25
CA SER A 52 24.46 1.63 -0.12
C SER A 52 24.60 2.72 0.95
N ASP A 53 23.49 3.21 1.49
CA ASP A 53 23.48 4.24 2.54
C ASP A 53 24.10 3.72 3.85
N SER A 54 23.93 2.43 4.16
CA SER A 54 24.55 1.76 5.32
C SER A 54 26.01 1.38 5.13
N ALA A 55 26.55 1.52 3.91
CA ALA A 55 27.90 1.10 3.60
C ALA A 55 28.93 2.03 4.27
N THR A 56 29.96 1.44 4.88
CA THR A 56 30.98 2.19 5.61
C THR A 56 32.37 1.58 5.40
N TRP A 57 33.42 2.23 5.90
CA TRP A 57 34.78 1.67 5.85
C TRP A 57 34.86 0.42 6.73
N VAL A 58 35.76 -0.50 6.42
CA VAL A 58 36.06 -1.70 7.21
C VAL A 58 37.55 -1.71 7.53
N ASP A 59 37.93 -2.27 8.68
CA ASP A 59 39.35 -2.49 9.02
C ASP A 59 40.07 -3.20 7.86
N PRO A 60 41.12 -2.59 7.25
CA PRO A 60 41.84 -3.16 6.13
C PRO A 60 42.36 -4.58 6.38
N GLN A 61 42.66 -4.94 7.62
CA GLN A 61 43.14 -6.28 7.96
C GLN A 61 42.06 -7.36 7.84
N LEU A 62 40.78 -6.96 7.89
CA LEU A 62 39.64 -7.87 7.88
C LEU A 62 38.94 -7.95 6.52
N ILE A 63 39.19 -7.00 5.61
CA ILE A 63 38.47 -6.85 4.33
C ILE A 63 38.51 -8.15 3.52
N ASP A 64 39.71 -8.67 3.21
CA ASP A 64 39.85 -9.84 2.34
C ASP A 64 39.17 -11.06 2.94
N THR A 65 39.33 -11.27 4.26
CA THR A 65 38.67 -12.38 4.97
C THR A 65 37.15 -12.25 4.94
N MET A 66 36.61 -11.05 5.16
CA MET A 66 35.16 -10.81 5.17
C MET A 66 34.55 -10.90 3.76
N LEU A 67 35.28 -10.51 2.72
CA LEU A 67 34.89 -10.66 1.32
C LEU A 67 34.90 -12.14 0.91
N ASP A 68 35.97 -12.88 1.21
CA ASP A 68 36.11 -14.30 0.88
C ASP A 68 35.03 -15.15 1.57
N GLN A 69 34.65 -14.78 2.80
CA GLN A 69 33.56 -15.41 3.52
C GLN A 69 32.18 -14.96 3.04
N GLY A 70 32.08 -13.95 2.18
CA GLY A 70 30.83 -13.40 1.66
C GLY A 70 30.00 -12.68 2.73
N ILE A 71 30.63 -12.17 3.79
CA ILE A 71 29.99 -11.43 4.89
C ILE A 71 29.69 -10.00 4.45
N ILE A 72 30.60 -9.41 3.69
CA ILE A 72 30.46 -8.06 3.14
C ILE A 72 30.51 -8.09 1.61
N GLN A 73 30.05 -7.01 1.01
CA GLN A 73 30.19 -6.73 -0.41
C GLN A 73 30.66 -5.29 -0.61
N ARG A 74 31.44 -5.07 -1.67
CA ARG A 74 31.89 -3.74 -2.08
C ARG A 74 30.70 -2.93 -2.61
N VAL A 75 30.62 -1.67 -2.21
CA VAL A 75 29.67 -0.69 -2.74
C VAL A 75 30.44 0.40 -3.46
N THR A 76 30.17 0.56 -4.76
CA THR A 76 30.79 1.60 -5.58
C THR A 76 30.28 2.96 -5.13
N SER A 77 31.17 3.77 -4.54
CA SER A 77 30.91 5.16 -4.17
C SER A 77 32.07 6.01 -4.69
N GLU A 78 31.77 7.21 -5.18
CA GLU A 78 32.65 8.20 -5.82
C GLU A 78 34.04 8.32 -5.14
N ASN A 79 34.96 7.42 -5.50
CA ASN A 79 36.36 7.32 -5.05
C ASN A 79 36.63 6.88 -3.59
N ILE A 80 35.65 6.33 -2.88
CA ILE A 80 35.86 5.76 -1.54
C ILE A 80 35.30 4.34 -1.51
N GLU A 81 36.16 3.35 -1.24
CA GLU A 81 35.72 1.98 -1.04
C GLU A 81 34.93 1.87 0.27
N LYS A 82 33.66 1.52 0.13
CA LYS A 82 32.76 1.23 1.24
C LYS A 82 32.23 -0.19 1.12
N TYR A 83 31.85 -0.74 2.27
CA TYR A 83 31.42 -2.12 2.40
C TYR A 83 30.09 -2.17 3.12
N ALA A 84 29.17 -2.98 2.60
CA ALA A 84 27.88 -3.26 3.21
C ALA A 84 27.79 -4.75 3.59
N LEU A 85 27.02 -5.06 4.62
CA LEU A 85 26.71 -6.46 4.95
C LEU A 85 25.90 -7.11 3.83
N THR A 86 26.21 -8.36 3.54
CA THR A 86 25.32 -9.25 2.78
C THR A 86 24.24 -9.83 3.71
N PHE A 87 23.23 -10.52 3.17
CA PHE A 87 22.27 -11.26 4.01
C PHE A 87 22.97 -12.32 4.89
N LYS A 88 24.03 -12.96 4.37
CA LYS A 88 24.86 -13.89 5.15
C LYS A 88 25.54 -13.17 6.31
N GLY A 89 26.14 -12.01 6.03
CA GLY A 89 26.76 -11.19 7.07
C GLY A 89 25.77 -10.69 8.11
N MET A 90 24.56 -10.29 7.71
CA MET A 90 23.49 -9.92 8.64
C MET A 90 23.08 -11.09 9.53
N ALA A 91 22.87 -12.27 8.96
CA ALA A 91 22.48 -13.45 9.73
C ALA A 91 23.55 -13.85 10.76
N GLN A 92 24.82 -13.78 10.35
CA GLN A 92 25.96 -13.98 11.25
C GLN A 92 26.02 -12.91 12.34
N ALA A 93 25.83 -11.63 11.99
CA ALA A 93 25.80 -10.55 12.96
C ALA A 93 24.68 -10.73 13.99
N ILE A 94 23.50 -11.16 13.55
CA ILE A 94 22.36 -11.45 14.42
C ILE A 94 22.68 -12.63 15.35
N GLN A 95 23.31 -13.68 14.83
CA GLN A 95 23.74 -14.82 15.63
C GLN A 95 24.77 -14.41 16.69
N THR A 96 25.81 -13.69 16.31
CA THR A 96 26.88 -13.26 17.21
C THR A 96 26.38 -12.27 18.26
N LYS A 97 25.54 -11.29 17.87
CA LYS A 97 25.06 -10.23 18.79
C LYS A 97 23.90 -10.66 19.68
N TYR A 98 22.96 -11.43 19.14
CA TYR A 98 21.70 -11.76 19.82
C TYR A 98 21.52 -13.24 20.14
N GLY A 99 22.49 -14.09 19.79
CA GLY A 99 22.45 -15.53 20.06
C GLY A 99 21.39 -16.29 19.23
N LYS A 100 20.87 -15.69 18.16
CA LYS A 100 19.86 -16.31 17.31
C LYS A 100 20.49 -17.13 16.20
N THR A 101 20.27 -18.43 16.23
CA THR A 101 20.81 -19.35 15.23
C THR A 101 20.25 -19.04 13.84
N LEU A 102 20.96 -19.48 12.79
CA LEU A 102 20.48 -19.34 11.42
C LEU A 102 19.12 -20.04 11.21
N GLU A 103 18.92 -21.18 11.87
CA GLU A 103 17.66 -21.93 11.82
C GLU A 103 16.49 -21.12 12.40
N GLU A 104 16.64 -20.56 13.62
CA GLU A 104 15.61 -19.69 14.22
C GLU A 104 15.29 -18.49 13.33
N GLN A 105 16.33 -17.86 12.76
CA GLN A 105 16.17 -16.73 11.85
C GLN A 105 15.39 -17.12 10.59
N PHE A 106 15.68 -18.29 10.03
CA PHE A 106 15.03 -18.81 8.84
C PHE A 106 13.58 -19.23 9.08
N ILE A 107 13.29 -19.95 10.17
CA ILE A 107 11.92 -20.33 10.55
C ILE A 107 11.05 -19.08 10.70
N ASN A 108 11.52 -18.08 11.43
CA ASN A 108 10.78 -16.84 11.61
C ASN A 108 10.67 -16.01 10.31
N PHE A 109 11.64 -16.10 9.38
CA PHE A 109 11.47 -15.56 8.04
C PHE A 109 10.33 -16.27 7.28
N LEU A 110 10.20 -17.59 7.41
CA LEU A 110 9.10 -18.36 6.81
C LEU A 110 7.76 -17.98 7.44
N GLU A 111 7.67 -17.89 8.76
CA GLU A 111 6.45 -17.46 9.47
C GLU A 111 5.99 -16.07 9.01
N GLN A 112 6.90 -15.11 8.90
CA GLN A 112 6.60 -13.77 8.37
C GLN A 112 6.16 -13.80 6.90
N SER A 113 6.77 -14.69 6.12
CA SER A 113 6.38 -14.90 4.71
C SER A 113 4.96 -15.46 4.63
N ASP A 114 4.60 -16.44 5.45
CA ASP A 114 3.28 -17.04 5.51
C ASP A 114 2.21 -16.02 5.97
N HIS A 115 2.54 -15.17 6.94
CA HIS A 115 1.65 -14.06 7.32
C HIS A 115 1.34 -13.09 6.18
N LYS A 116 2.25 -12.91 5.21
CA LYS A 116 1.99 -12.11 4.01
C LYS A 116 0.92 -12.73 3.11
N PHE A 117 0.80 -14.06 3.14
CA PHE A 117 -0.20 -14.83 2.40
C PHE A 117 -1.48 -15.06 3.19
N ALA A 118 -1.46 -14.93 4.52
CA ALA A 118 -2.61 -15.16 5.38
C ALA A 118 -3.82 -14.33 4.92
N THR A 119 -4.82 -15.02 4.38
CA THR A 119 -6.06 -14.43 3.86
C THR A 119 -7.08 -14.12 4.96
N THR A 120 -6.80 -14.52 6.20
CA THR A 120 -7.71 -14.44 7.35
C THR A 120 -7.90 -13.03 7.88
N GLU A 121 -6.90 -12.15 7.77
CA GLU A 121 -7.02 -10.73 8.11
C GLU A 121 -7.00 -9.90 6.82
N GLN A 122 -8.11 -9.87 6.09
CA GLN A 122 -8.22 -8.97 4.93
C GLN A 122 -8.28 -7.52 5.42
N THR A 123 -7.11 -6.88 5.42
CA THR A 123 -6.96 -5.45 5.72
C THR A 123 -8.01 -4.62 4.96
N PRO A 124 -8.62 -3.62 5.61
CA PRO A 124 -9.56 -2.74 4.94
C PRO A 124 -8.95 -2.08 3.69
N LEU A 125 -9.81 -1.69 2.76
CA LEU A 125 -9.37 -0.85 1.65
C LEU A 125 -8.97 0.52 2.19
N SER A 126 -7.76 0.96 1.85
CA SER A 126 -7.33 2.35 2.01
C SER A 126 -8.22 3.27 1.19
N TRP A 127 -8.22 4.57 1.50
CA TRP A 127 -9.07 5.52 0.76
C TRP A 127 -8.78 5.54 -0.75
N LYS A 128 -7.50 5.36 -1.16
CA LYS A 128 -7.11 5.29 -2.57
C LYS A 128 -7.67 4.04 -3.25
N GLU A 129 -7.65 2.93 -2.54
CA GLU A 129 -8.24 1.67 -3.00
C GLU A 129 -9.76 1.77 -3.09
N LYS A 130 -10.43 2.40 -2.13
CA LYS A 130 -11.89 2.69 -2.20
C LYS A 130 -12.22 3.57 -3.40
N LEU A 131 -11.47 4.65 -3.60
CA LEU A 131 -11.63 5.58 -4.71
C LEU A 131 -11.47 4.88 -6.06
N ALA A 132 -10.36 4.16 -6.27
CA ALA A 132 -10.13 3.39 -7.48
C ALA A 132 -11.23 2.36 -7.70
N SER A 133 -11.62 1.64 -6.64
CA SER A 133 -12.58 0.55 -6.74
C SER A 133 -13.95 1.04 -7.16
N LEU A 134 -14.45 2.07 -6.45
CA LEU A 134 -15.77 2.64 -6.73
C LEU A 134 -15.79 3.29 -8.10
N SER A 135 -14.75 4.05 -8.47
CA SER A 135 -14.67 4.69 -9.78
C SER A 135 -14.74 3.69 -10.93
N LEU A 136 -14.02 2.57 -10.84
CA LEU A 136 -14.08 1.51 -11.86
C LEU A 136 -15.48 0.86 -11.96
N ILE A 137 -16.17 0.68 -10.83
CA ILE A 137 -17.55 0.19 -10.81
C ILE A 137 -18.48 1.21 -11.49
N LEU A 138 -18.42 2.49 -11.12
CA LEU A 138 -19.30 3.54 -11.65
C LEU A 138 -19.18 3.68 -13.18
N ILE A 139 -17.98 3.51 -13.72
CA ILE A 139 -17.76 3.62 -15.17
C ILE A 139 -17.94 2.29 -15.91
N ALA A 140 -18.50 1.27 -15.25
CA ALA A 140 -18.75 -0.07 -15.78
C ALA A 140 -17.49 -0.73 -16.38
N SER A 141 -16.35 -0.63 -15.68
CA SER A 141 -15.10 -1.30 -16.07
C SER A 141 -15.06 -2.69 -15.44
N THR A 142 -15.76 -3.64 -16.06
CA THR A 142 -16.13 -4.93 -15.45
C THR A 142 -15.66 -6.18 -16.20
N SER A 143 -14.94 -5.99 -17.30
CA SER A 143 -14.41 -7.05 -18.16
C SER A 143 -13.22 -6.55 -18.95
N THR A 144 -12.49 -7.46 -19.61
CA THR A 144 -11.38 -7.09 -20.50
C THR A 144 -11.83 -6.17 -21.63
N SER A 145 -13.02 -6.40 -22.22
CA SER A 145 -13.59 -5.58 -23.30
C SER A 145 -14.02 -4.19 -22.84
N SER A 146 -14.41 -4.06 -21.57
CA SER A 146 -14.78 -2.79 -20.95
C SER A 146 -13.64 -2.18 -20.12
N ALA A 147 -12.41 -2.68 -20.21
CA ALA A 147 -11.30 -2.19 -19.40
C ALA A 147 -10.92 -0.74 -19.73
N VAL A 148 -10.75 0.11 -18.71
CA VAL A 148 -10.25 1.47 -18.90
C VAL A 148 -8.74 1.45 -19.16
N ARG A 149 -8.33 1.96 -20.31
CA ARG A 149 -6.92 2.06 -20.72
C ARG A 149 -6.41 3.47 -20.49
N LEU A 150 -5.30 3.61 -19.75
CA LEU A 150 -4.68 4.90 -19.43
C LEU A 150 -3.45 5.21 -20.30
N ASN A 151 -3.41 4.62 -21.50
CA ASN A 151 -2.36 4.86 -22.49
C ASN A 151 -2.62 6.13 -23.34
N ASN A 152 -3.78 6.76 -23.20
CA ASN A 152 -4.14 8.01 -23.87
C ASN A 152 -4.60 9.06 -22.85
N ASP A 153 -4.37 10.33 -23.15
CA ASP A 153 -4.64 11.42 -22.21
C ASP A 153 -6.14 11.71 -22.04
N ALA A 154 -6.96 11.48 -23.07
CA ALA A 154 -8.41 11.64 -22.98
C ALA A 154 -9.01 10.77 -21.87
N ASN A 155 -8.69 9.47 -21.83
CA ASN A 155 -9.14 8.56 -20.77
C ASN A 155 -8.57 8.95 -19.40
N LYS A 156 -7.34 9.47 -19.32
CA LYS A 156 -6.76 9.95 -18.07
C LYS A 156 -7.52 11.15 -17.53
N THR A 157 -7.84 12.13 -18.36
CA THR A 157 -8.62 13.32 -17.99
C THR A 157 -10.03 12.94 -17.54
N VAL A 158 -10.72 12.08 -18.29
CA VAL A 158 -12.07 11.62 -17.91
C VAL A 158 -12.03 10.87 -16.57
N LEU A 159 -11.04 10.00 -16.36
CA LEU A 159 -10.93 9.29 -15.09
C LEU A 159 -10.52 10.21 -13.92
N ASP A 160 -9.80 11.30 -14.19
CA ASP A 160 -9.46 12.31 -13.18
C ASP A 160 -10.72 13.02 -12.69
N GLU A 161 -11.58 13.43 -13.61
CA GLU A 161 -12.89 14.01 -13.28
C GLU A 161 -13.74 13.01 -12.47
N VAL A 162 -13.76 11.73 -12.87
CA VAL A 162 -14.46 10.67 -12.11
C VAL A 162 -13.86 10.53 -10.71
N PHE A 163 -12.54 10.55 -10.57
CA PHE A 163 -11.86 10.47 -9.27
C PHE A 163 -12.20 11.67 -8.39
N GLU A 164 -12.20 12.88 -8.95
CA GLU A 164 -12.56 14.10 -8.22
C GLU A 164 -13.99 14.02 -7.68
N LYS A 165 -14.97 13.71 -8.54
CA LYS A 165 -16.39 13.60 -8.15
C LYS A 165 -16.63 12.46 -7.17
N THR A 166 -16.03 11.30 -7.41
CA THR A 166 -16.16 10.14 -6.52
C THR A 166 -15.52 10.42 -5.16
N LEU A 167 -14.35 11.06 -5.12
CA LEU A 167 -13.70 11.44 -3.87
C LEU A 167 -14.52 12.47 -3.09
N ALA A 168 -15.10 13.46 -3.77
CA ALA A 168 -15.99 14.44 -3.15
C ALA A 168 -17.20 13.76 -2.50
N CYS A 169 -17.84 12.83 -3.22
CA CYS A 169 -18.94 12.02 -2.70
C CYS A 169 -18.50 11.21 -1.46
N LEU A 170 -17.40 10.44 -1.57
CA LEU A 170 -16.87 9.64 -0.46
C LEU A 170 -16.55 10.47 0.79
N LYS A 171 -16.03 11.70 0.61
CA LYS A 171 -15.78 12.65 1.71
C LYS A 171 -17.07 13.18 2.33
N LYS A 172 -18.03 13.58 1.49
CA LYS A 172 -19.34 14.12 1.92
C LYS A 172 -20.04 13.16 2.86
N PHE A 173 -20.00 11.87 2.54
CA PHE A 173 -20.65 10.81 3.32
C PHE A 173 -19.72 10.10 4.32
N GLY A 174 -18.55 10.66 4.62
CA GLY A 174 -17.68 10.19 5.70
C GLY A 174 -16.99 8.84 5.48
N LEU A 175 -16.91 8.34 4.24
CA LEU A 175 -16.22 7.09 3.90
C LEU A 175 -14.70 7.25 3.73
N VAL A 176 -14.27 8.49 3.53
CA VAL A 176 -12.89 8.95 3.37
C VAL A 176 -12.69 10.23 4.19
N GLY A 177 -11.50 10.40 4.77
CA GLY A 177 -11.16 11.58 5.56
C GLY A 177 -11.24 12.88 4.75
N LYS A 178 -11.70 13.96 5.39
CA LYS A 178 -11.91 15.28 4.74
C LYS A 178 -10.63 15.84 4.09
N ASN A 179 -9.46 15.53 4.66
CA ASN A 179 -8.16 16.04 4.23
C ASN A 179 -7.50 15.22 3.10
N GLU A 180 -8.13 14.13 2.65
CA GLU A 180 -7.51 13.25 1.65
C GLU A 180 -7.59 13.84 0.25
N GLU A 181 -6.49 13.88 -0.48
CA GLU A 181 -6.44 14.54 -1.79
C GLU A 181 -5.62 13.73 -2.79
N LEU A 182 -6.05 13.77 -4.06
CA LEU A 182 -5.31 13.18 -5.16
C LEU A 182 -4.11 14.07 -5.51
N LYS A 183 -2.96 13.78 -4.89
CA LYS A 183 -1.75 14.61 -5.08
C LYS A 183 -1.17 14.45 -6.47
N MET A 184 -0.79 15.58 -7.06
CA MET A 184 0.05 15.63 -8.26
C MET A 184 1.42 14.98 -7.98
N PRO A 185 1.82 13.97 -8.76
CA PRO A 185 3.15 13.37 -8.66
C PRO A 185 4.25 14.35 -9.08
N SER A 186 5.35 14.37 -8.35
CA SER A 186 6.48 15.28 -8.61
C SER A 186 7.22 15.07 -9.95
N ARG A 187 6.89 14.01 -10.70
CA ARG A 187 7.62 13.57 -11.92
C ARG A 187 6.83 13.73 -13.22
N GLY A 188 5.80 14.57 -13.24
CA GLY A 188 4.97 14.78 -14.44
C GLY A 188 4.09 13.58 -14.83
N GLU A 189 4.00 12.56 -13.97
CA GLU A 189 3.05 11.46 -14.13
C GLU A 189 1.63 11.99 -13.88
N HIS A 190 0.66 11.58 -14.69
CA HIS A 190 -0.74 11.94 -14.48
C HIS A 190 -1.24 11.36 -13.13
N PRO A 191 -1.95 12.12 -12.27
CA PRO A 191 -2.35 11.67 -10.93
C PRO A 191 -3.09 10.33 -10.91
N VAL A 192 -4.02 10.16 -11.85
CA VAL A 192 -4.77 8.91 -12.04
C VAL A 192 -3.84 7.72 -12.35
N SER A 193 -2.93 7.86 -13.32
CA SER A 193 -1.97 6.80 -13.65
C SER A 193 -1.10 6.44 -12.44
N ALA A 194 -0.67 7.46 -11.69
CA ALA A 194 0.11 7.29 -10.47
C ALA A 194 -0.67 6.57 -9.37
N LEU A 195 -1.96 6.84 -9.21
CA LEU A 195 -2.79 6.12 -8.24
C LEU A 195 -2.99 4.67 -8.68
N MET A 196 -3.39 4.45 -9.93
CA MET A 196 -3.70 3.11 -10.46
C MET A 196 -2.48 2.19 -10.50
N SER A 197 -1.27 2.74 -10.69
CA SER A 197 -0.02 1.97 -10.64
C SER A 197 0.43 1.61 -9.21
N ARG A 198 -0.16 2.24 -8.18
CA ARG A 198 0.26 2.09 -6.78
C ARG A 198 -0.73 1.33 -5.91
N VAL A 199 -1.93 0.99 -6.41
CA VAL A 199 -2.91 0.13 -5.72
C VAL A 199 -2.57 -1.37 -5.85
N ASN A 200 -1.33 -1.73 -5.52
CA ASN A 200 -0.76 -3.06 -5.75
C ASN A 200 -1.43 -4.18 -4.94
N GLU A 201 -1.98 -3.86 -3.79
CA GLU A 201 -2.66 -4.84 -2.93
C GLU A 201 -4.14 -5.05 -3.31
N LEU A 202 -4.69 -4.21 -4.19
CA LEU A 202 -6.11 -4.21 -4.48
C LEU A 202 -6.59 -5.56 -5.04
N ALA A 203 -5.79 -6.20 -5.89
CA ALA A 203 -6.08 -7.55 -6.40
C ALA A 203 -6.26 -8.56 -5.25
N ARG A 204 -5.33 -8.58 -4.29
CA ARG A 204 -5.40 -9.47 -3.12
C ARG A 204 -6.62 -9.19 -2.25
N LYS A 205 -6.91 -7.91 -1.98
CA LYS A 205 -8.04 -7.49 -1.11
C LYS A 205 -9.41 -7.71 -1.76
N THR A 206 -9.46 -7.89 -3.07
CA THR A 206 -10.70 -8.02 -3.86
C THR A 206 -10.89 -9.44 -4.42
N ASN A 207 -10.31 -10.46 -3.80
CA ASN A 207 -10.39 -11.85 -4.25
C ASN A 207 -9.98 -12.03 -5.73
N LEU A 208 -8.95 -11.29 -6.14
CA LEU A 208 -8.43 -11.23 -7.51
C LEU A 208 -9.44 -10.78 -8.57
N TYR A 209 -10.56 -10.17 -8.18
CA TYR A 209 -11.50 -9.56 -9.12
C TYR A 209 -10.89 -8.32 -9.78
N TYR A 210 -10.11 -7.52 -9.06
CA TYR A 210 -9.36 -6.43 -9.70
C TYR A 210 -8.29 -6.98 -10.64
N LYS A 211 -8.29 -6.52 -11.89
CA LYS A 211 -7.31 -6.86 -12.92
C LYS A 211 -6.63 -5.58 -13.43
N ASN A 212 -5.30 -5.64 -13.49
CA ASN A 212 -4.47 -4.77 -14.32
C ASN A 212 -3.88 -5.65 -15.42
N ALA A 213 -4.59 -5.73 -16.54
CA ALA A 213 -4.20 -6.58 -17.65
C ALA A 213 -3.08 -5.89 -18.43
N ARG A 214 -1.84 -6.34 -18.22
CA ARG A 214 -0.63 -5.78 -18.85
C ARG A 214 -0.73 -5.75 -20.38
N GLU A 215 -1.33 -6.77 -20.97
CA GLU A 215 -1.50 -6.92 -22.43
C GLU A 215 -2.36 -5.81 -23.04
N VAL A 216 -3.42 -5.37 -22.36
CA VAL A 216 -4.29 -4.28 -22.81
C VAL A 216 -4.04 -2.96 -22.08
N SER A 217 -3.07 -2.93 -21.16
CA SER A 217 -2.81 -1.80 -20.25
C SER A 217 -4.10 -1.24 -19.62
N GLY A 218 -5.00 -2.15 -19.25
CA GLY A 218 -6.38 -1.86 -18.89
C GLY A 218 -6.70 -2.28 -17.46
N TYR A 219 -7.53 -1.47 -16.80
CA TYR A 219 -7.95 -1.65 -15.41
C TYR A 219 -9.44 -1.98 -15.33
N TYR A 220 -9.82 -3.07 -14.69
CA TYR A 220 -11.22 -3.49 -14.54
C TYR A 220 -11.43 -4.42 -13.34
N PHE A 221 -12.68 -4.68 -12.97
CA PHE A 221 -13.08 -5.73 -12.04
C PHE A 221 -13.77 -6.87 -12.78
N ASP A 222 -13.22 -8.08 -12.74
CA ASP A 222 -13.83 -9.28 -13.33
C ASP A 222 -15.08 -9.73 -12.55
N VAL A 223 -16.20 -9.06 -12.79
CA VAL A 223 -17.49 -9.28 -12.12
C VAL A 223 -18.62 -9.62 -13.08
N GLU A 224 -18.30 -9.83 -14.35
CA GLU A 224 -19.25 -10.33 -15.34
C GLU A 224 -19.27 -11.86 -15.33
N LYS A 225 -20.45 -12.45 -15.53
CA LYS A 225 -20.65 -13.87 -15.73
C LYS A 225 -21.83 -14.08 -16.68
N ASP A 226 -21.62 -14.90 -17.71
CA ASP A 226 -22.65 -15.26 -18.70
C ASP A 226 -23.31 -14.03 -19.38
N GLY A 227 -22.53 -12.95 -19.56
CA GLY A 227 -22.99 -11.72 -20.22
C GLY A 227 -23.76 -10.74 -19.33
N ASP A 228 -23.90 -11.02 -18.03
CA ASP A 228 -24.50 -10.11 -17.03
C ASP A 228 -23.56 -9.94 -15.82
N ILE A 229 -23.94 -9.08 -14.88
CA ILE A 229 -23.22 -8.88 -13.62
C ILE A 229 -23.44 -10.05 -12.65
N ASP A 230 -22.35 -10.63 -12.16
CA ASP A 230 -22.37 -11.51 -11.00
C ASP A 230 -22.57 -10.68 -9.72
N ASN A 231 -23.84 -10.56 -9.30
CA ASN A 231 -24.23 -9.81 -8.11
C ASN A 231 -23.49 -10.25 -6.84
N LYS A 232 -23.08 -11.51 -6.72
CA LYS A 232 -22.30 -11.96 -5.55
C LYS A 232 -20.93 -11.29 -5.54
N ARG A 233 -20.26 -11.20 -6.68
CA ARG A 233 -18.97 -10.52 -6.80
C ARG A 233 -19.11 -9.01 -6.63
N LEU A 234 -20.12 -8.41 -7.25
CA LEU A 234 -20.40 -6.98 -7.09
C LEU A 234 -20.66 -6.62 -5.62
N PHE A 235 -21.54 -7.34 -4.94
CA PHE A 235 -21.84 -7.07 -3.53
C PHE A 235 -20.64 -7.31 -2.62
N PHE A 236 -19.79 -8.30 -2.93
CA PHE A 236 -18.53 -8.47 -2.22
C PHE A 236 -17.65 -7.21 -2.33
N LEU A 237 -17.49 -6.65 -3.53
CA LEU A 237 -16.72 -5.42 -3.73
C LEU A 237 -17.34 -4.22 -3.00
N LEU A 238 -18.67 -4.05 -3.08
CA LEU A 238 -19.36 -2.97 -2.38
C LEU A 238 -19.17 -3.08 -0.86
N ARG A 239 -19.28 -4.28 -0.27
CA ARG A 239 -18.98 -4.48 1.16
C ARG A 239 -17.55 -4.07 1.51
N LYS A 240 -16.57 -4.33 0.63
CA LYS A 240 -15.18 -3.91 0.84
C LYS A 240 -14.99 -2.40 0.73
N ILE A 241 -15.71 -1.74 -0.17
CA ILE A 241 -15.63 -0.28 -0.37
C ILE A 241 -16.24 0.45 0.82
N PHE A 242 -17.47 0.11 1.20
CA PHE A 242 -18.19 0.79 2.29
C PHE A 242 -17.63 0.40 3.65
N GLY A 243 -17.33 -0.89 3.87
CA GLY A 243 -16.63 -1.41 5.05
C GLY A 243 -17.45 -1.42 6.35
N TYR A 244 -18.28 -0.41 6.56
CA TYR A 244 -19.14 -0.25 7.74
C TYR A 244 -20.47 0.42 7.39
N TYR A 245 -21.42 0.30 8.30
CA TYR A 245 -22.69 1.02 8.30
C TYR A 245 -22.63 2.21 9.24
N ASP A 246 -23.06 3.38 8.78
CA ASP A 246 -23.32 4.56 9.58
C ASP A 246 -24.83 4.90 9.52
N PRO A 247 -25.59 4.77 10.62
CA PRO A 247 -27.02 5.04 10.63
C PRO A 247 -27.38 6.50 10.33
N ASN A 248 -26.42 7.43 10.42
CA ASN A 248 -26.65 8.85 10.12
C ASN A 248 -26.36 9.19 8.66
N CYS A 249 -25.83 8.24 7.88
CA CYS A 249 -25.50 8.45 6.49
C CYS A 249 -26.76 8.39 5.61
N ASN A 250 -26.97 9.40 4.77
CA ASN A 250 -28.05 9.41 3.79
C ASN A 250 -27.65 8.60 2.54
N TYR A 251 -27.77 7.27 2.62
CA TYR A 251 -27.44 6.36 1.53
C TYR A 251 -28.27 6.57 0.25
N GLY A 252 -29.49 7.11 0.38
CA GLY A 252 -30.32 7.45 -0.78
C GLY A 252 -29.78 8.63 -1.57
N GLU A 253 -29.29 9.66 -0.89
CA GLU A 253 -28.62 10.80 -1.54
C GLU A 253 -27.25 10.41 -2.10
N MET A 254 -26.48 9.59 -1.37
CA MET A 254 -25.24 9.03 -1.87
C MET A 254 -25.45 8.24 -3.16
N TYR A 255 -26.47 7.38 -3.21
CA TYR A 255 -26.81 6.65 -4.43
C TYR A 255 -27.07 7.60 -5.62
N LYS A 256 -27.83 8.68 -5.41
CA LYS A 256 -28.12 9.65 -6.49
C LYS A 256 -26.86 10.28 -7.05
N GLU A 257 -25.94 10.73 -6.20
CA GLU A 257 -24.67 11.29 -6.67
C GLU A 257 -23.83 10.26 -7.44
N LEU A 258 -23.77 9.01 -6.96
CA LEU A 258 -23.05 7.94 -7.63
C LEU A 258 -23.70 7.57 -8.98
N GLU A 259 -25.03 7.56 -9.05
CA GLU A 259 -25.80 7.36 -10.27
C GLU A 259 -25.53 8.46 -11.30
N GLU A 260 -25.53 9.73 -10.88
CA GLU A 260 -25.22 10.89 -11.74
C GLU A 260 -23.79 10.79 -12.30
N ILE A 261 -22.80 10.46 -11.45
CA ILE A 261 -21.41 10.24 -11.89
C ILE A 261 -21.36 9.13 -12.93
N SER A 262 -21.99 7.98 -12.66
CA SER A 262 -21.98 6.82 -13.57
C SER A 262 -22.58 7.16 -14.92
N GLN A 263 -23.78 7.75 -14.94
CA GLN A 263 -24.51 8.08 -16.16
C GLN A 263 -23.76 9.10 -17.02
N PHE A 264 -23.15 10.11 -16.40
CA PHE A 264 -22.43 11.16 -17.11
C PHE A 264 -21.08 10.69 -17.67
N TYR A 265 -20.35 9.87 -16.91
CA TYR A 265 -18.96 9.54 -17.23
C TYR A 265 -18.76 8.19 -17.91
N SER A 266 -19.58 7.17 -17.65
CA SER A 266 -19.43 5.84 -18.25
C SER A 266 -19.31 5.88 -19.80
N PRO A 267 -20.12 6.68 -20.53
CA PRO A 267 -20.05 6.74 -21.99
C PRO A 267 -18.84 7.53 -22.55
N ARG A 268 -18.13 8.31 -21.73
CA ARG A 268 -17.08 9.24 -22.18
C ARG A 268 -15.71 8.57 -22.43
N PHE A 269 -15.55 7.30 -22.07
CA PHE A 269 -14.29 6.60 -22.22
C PHE A 269 -14.11 6.02 -23.62
N MET A 270 -12.95 6.22 -24.21
CA MET A 270 -12.61 5.72 -25.55
C MET A 270 -12.14 4.25 -25.52
N ALA A 271 -12.32 3.57 -26.66
CA ALA A 271 -11.81 2.21 -26.92
C ALA A 271 -12.28 1.13 -25.92
N ARG A 272 -13.55 1.23 -25.50
CA ARG A 272 -14.21 0.24 -24.62
C ARG A 272 -15.49 -0.26 -25.30
N SER A 273 -15.78 -1.54 -25.13
CA SER A 273 -17.06 -2.14 -25.51
C SER A 273 -17.84 -2.44 -24.24
N THR A 274 -18.64 -1.47 -23.80
CA THR A 274 -19.51 -1.60 -22.64
C THR A 274 -20.90 -2.03 -23.11
N ASN A 275 -21.40 -3.15 -22.62
CA ASN A 275 -22.80 -3.52 -22.83
C ASN A 275 -23.68 -2.57 -21.99
N PRO A 276 -24.61 -1.79 -22.58
CA PRO A 276 -25.45 -0.86 -21.83
C PRO A 276 -26.25 -1.53 -20.70
N MET A 277 -26.62 -2.80 -20.88
CA MET A 277 -27.28 -3.59 -19.84
C MET A 277 -26.40 -3.79 -18.62
N ILE A 278 -25.09 -3.91 -18.78
CA ILE A 278 -24.14 -4.03 -17.67
C ILE A 278 -24.13 -2.76 -16.82
N SER A 279 -24.09 -1.57 -17.44
CA SER A 279 -24.15 -0.31 -16.70
C SER A 279 -25.46 -0.19 -15.90
N LEU A 280 -26.59 -0.58 -16.48
CA LEU A 280 -27.88 -0.63 -15.79
C LEU A 280 -27.87 -1.67 -14.65
N SER A 281 -27.32 -2.86 -14.86
CA SER A 281 -27.19 -3.90 -13.84
C SER A 281 -26.32 -3.43 -12.66
N ILE A 282 -25.22 -2.71 -12.93
CA ILE A 282 -24.37 -2.12 -11.87
C ILE A 282 -25.15 -1.11 -11.04
N LEU A 283 -25.86 -0.16 -11.68
CA LEU A 283 -26.64 0.85 -10.96
C LEU A 283 -27.78 0.21 -10.15
N LYS A 284 -28.47 -0.78 -10.73
CA LYS A 284 -29.48 -1.57 -10.02
C LYS A 284 -28.86 -2.28 -8.80
N GLY A 285 -27.72 -2.92 -8.97
CA GLY A 285 -27.01 -3.60 -7.88
C GLY A 285 -26.54 -2.62 -6.79
N LEU A 286 -26.05 -1.44 -7.17
CA LEU A 286 -25.66 -0.39 -6.23
C LEU A 286 -26.88 0.10 -5.42
N LYS A 287 -28.01 0.35 -6.08
CA LYS A 287 -29.27 0.73 -5.43
C LYS A 287 -29.75 -0.34 -4.46
N GLU A 288 -29.75 -1.60 -4.89
CA GLU A 288 -30.13 -2.73 -4.06
C GLU A 288 -29.22 -2.88 -2.84
N PHE A 289 -27.91 -2.69 -3.03
CA PHE A 289 -26.95 -2.71 -1.94
C PHE A 289 -27.23 -1.63 -0.90
N MET A 290 -27.43 -0.38 -1.33
CA MET A 290 -27.74 0.74 -0.44
C MET A 290 -29.05 0.54 0.32
N ASN A 291 -30.07 0.01 -0.35
CA ASN A 291 -31.40 -0.16 0.25
C ASN A 291 -31.48 -1.37 1.20
N HIS A 292 -30.75 -2.45 0.92
CA HIS A 292 -31.03 -3.75 1.54
C HIS A 292 -29.82 -4.49 2.10
N GLN A 293 -28.59 -4.07 1.79
CA GLN A 293 -27.38 -4.79 2.22
C GLN A 293 -26.49 -3.95 3.13
N VAL A 294 -26.52 -2.61 3.01
CA VAL A 294 -25.58 -1.75 3.73
C VAL A 294 -25.71 -1.86 5.25
N TRP A 295 -26.93 -2.03 5.77
CA TRP A 295 -27.20 -2.21 7.21
C TRP A 295 -26.69 -3.55 7.77
N ARG A 296 -26.27 -4.50 6.91
CA ARG A 296 -25.63 -5.76 7.30
C ARG A 296 -24.13 -5.61 7.54
N LEU A 297 -23.55 -4.45 7.21
CA LEU A 297 -22.16 -4.15 7.52
C LEU A 297 -22.00 -3.93 9.03
N PRO A 298 -20.79 -4.17 9.58
CA PRO A 298 -20.53 -3.82 10.97
C PRO A 298 -20.77 -2.32 11.19
N GLN A 299 -21.39 -1.96 12.32
CA GLN A 299 -21.59 -0.55 12.66
C GLN A 299 -20.24 0.12 12.90
N GLN A 300 -20.11 1.36 12.43
CA GLN A 300 -18.94 2.17 12.74
C GLN A 300 -18.88 2.40 14.26
N SER A 301 -18.02 1.67 14.96
CA SER A 301 -17.76 1.96 16.37
C SER A 301 -17.18 3.38 16.46
N GLN A 302 -17.79 4.25 17.26
CA GLN A 302 -17.40 5.66 17.44
C GLN A 302 -15.94 5.87 17.92
N CYS A 303 -15.16 4.80 18.08
CA CYS A 303 -13.84 4.80 18.70
C CYS A 303 -12.72 5.44 17.85
N HIS A 304 -12.88 5.61 16.53
CA HIS A 304 -11.80 6.12 15.67
C HIS A 304 -11.73 7.64 15.54
N LEU A 305 -12.79 8.39 15.87
CA LEU A 305 -12.76 9.85 15.83
C LEU A 305 -12.12 10.47 17.08
N ALA A 306 -12.03 9.75 18.20
CA ALA A 306 -11.40 10.23 19.43
C ALA A 306 -9.87 10.14 19.41
N ALA A 307 -9.29 9.23 18.62
CA ALA A 307 -7.85 8.98 18.57
C ALA A 307 -7.07 10.08 17.83
N GLU A 308 -7.68 10.75 16.83
CA GLU A 308 -7.05 11.85 16.10
C GLU A 308 -7.05 13.18 16.87
N THR A 309 -7.97 13.37 17.80
CA THR A 309 -8.04 14.56 18.64
C THR A 309 -7.01 14.52 19.77
N THR A 310 -6.76 13.34 20.35
CA THR A 310 -5.77 13.19 21.44
C THR A 310 -4.33 13.35 20.96
N THR A 311 -3.97 12.88 19.75
CA THR A 311 -2.59 13.05 19.24
C THR A 311 -2.26 14.50 18.89
N LYS A 312 -3.24 15.30 18.45
CA LYS A 312 -3.04 16.74 18.16
C LYS A 312 -2.98 17.60 19.43
N GLN A 313 -3.64 17.19 20.52
CA GLN A 313 -3.60 17.91 21.80
C GLN A 313 -2.24 17.71 22.49
N VAL A 314 -1.73 16.47 22.53
CA VAL A 314 -0.42 16.15 23.14
C VAL A 314 0.75 16.79 22.38
N SER A 315 0.65 16.91 21.05
CA SER A 315 1.67 17.59 20.24
C SER A 315 1.70 19.11 20.44
N LYS A 316 0.57 19.75 20.80
CA LYS A 316 0.53 21.18 21.09
C LYS A 316 1.06 21.48 22.48
N ASP A 317 0.71 20.67 23.48
CA ASP A 317 1.17 20.86 24.86
C ASP A 317 2.67 20.63 25.05
N CYS A 318 3.30 19.81 24.20
CA CYS A 318 4.76 19.63 24.21
C CYS A 318 5.53 20.84 23.64
N LYS A 319 5.00 21.50 22.60
CA LYS A 319 5.63 22.69 22.00
C LYS A 319 5.50 23.94 22.87
N THR A 320 4.44 24.06 23.66
CA THR A 320 4.27 25.22 24.57
C THR A 320 5.17 25.15 25.80
N LYS A 321 5.62 23.94 26.19
CA LYS A 321 6.59 23.78 27.30
C LYS A 321 8.04 24.10 26.90
N GLU A 322 8.46 23.79 25.68
CA GLU A 322 9.83 24.11 25.20
C GLU A 322 10.06 25.63 24.99
N LEU A 323 9.02 26.40 24.66
CA LEU A 323 9.13 27.85 24.48
C LEU A 323 9.20 28.63 25.81
N LYS A 324 8.82 28.03 26.94
CA LYS A 324 8.91 28.66 28.28
C LYS A 324 10.22 28.37 29.01
N THR A 325 11.09 27.52 28.48
CA THR A 325 12.40 27.21 29.08
C THR A 325 13.57 27.93 28.40
N ARG A 326 13.29 28.78 27.39
CA ARG A 326 14.29 29.56 26.63
C ARG A 326 14.03 31.07 26.64
N ALA A 327 13.25 31.57 27.59
CA ALA A 327 13.05 32.99 27.83
C ALA A 327 13.64 33.39 29.19
#